data_AF-A0A255YVV9-F1
#
_entry.id   AF-A0A255YVV9-F1
#
_cell.length_a   1.000
_cell.length_b   1.000
_cell.length_c   1.000
_cell.angle_alpha   90.00
_cell.angle_beta   90.00
_cell.angle_gamma   90.00
#
_symmetry.space_group_name_H-M   'P 1'
#
loop_
_entity.id
_entity.type
_entity.pdbx_description
1 polymer ?
#
loop_
_entity_poly.entity_id
_entity_poly.type
_entity_poly.pdbx_seq_one_letter_code
_entity_poly.pdbx_strand_id
1 'polypeptide(L)'
;MTKGHRFVKEDRAMTTQPTHTQTSQIPNPVPALIRTAFNAASQRAYGQADRAAAAIAALRKLRHVLLDQAGTNAALTVVDGPATGFIMERNMRALANTGIAPVPMPLPPALALAGPAASLMLDAVENGLILHRFLPGNTALMQMVPELMGCLCDALDGTPDAGRLLDILREGMDEDEPRIAVEGPVSQRLH
;
A
#
# COMPACT_ATOMS: atom_id res chain seq x y z
N MET A 1 35.30 -22.84 71.58
CA MET A 1 36.06 -22.49 70.35
C MET A 1 35.49 -23.31 69.20
N THR A 2 34.41 -22.83 68.59
CA THR A 2 33.68 -23.50 67.51
C THR A 2 34.31 -23.11 66.17
N LYS A 3 34.93 -24.08 65.49
CA LYS A 3 35.46 -23.92 64.13
C LYS A 3 34.29 -23.86 63.15
N GLY A 4 34.15 -22.72 62.47
CA GLY A 4 33.15 -22.51 61.42
C GLY A 4 33.49 -23.33 60.18
N HIS A 5 32.59 -24.26 59.82
CA HIS A 5 32.59 -24.91 58.52
C HIS A 5 32.08 -23.93 57.47
N ARG A 6 33.00 -23.45 56.63
CA ARG A 6 32.72 -22.58 55.48
C ARG A 6 32.21 -23.45 54.34
N PHE A 7 30.89 -23.56 54.19
CA PHE A 7 30.27 -24.09 52.98
C PHE A 7 30.51 -23.11 51.83
N VAL A 8 31.40 -23.47 50.90
CA VAL A 8 31.52 -22.77 49.62
C VAL A 8 30.38 -23.30 48.75
N LYS A 9 29.34 -22.48 48.60
CA LYS A 9 28.26 -22.73 47.66
C LYS A 9 28.81 -22.32 46.28
N GLU A 10 29.23 -23.30 45.49
CA GLU A 10 29.52 -23.10 44.07
C GLU A 10 28.21 -22.76 43.36
N ASP A 11 27.91 -21.47 43.24
CA ASP A 11 26.92 -20.98 42.28
C ASP A 11 27.50 -21.20 40.87
N ARG A 12 27.23 -22.38 40.31
CA ARG A 12 27.30 -22.62 38.87
C ARG A 12 26.21 -21.76 38.23
N ALA A 13 26.56 -20.51 37.91
CA ALA A 13 25.80 -19.69 36.99
C ALA A 13 25.74 -20.42 35.64
N MET A 14 24.65 -21.16 35.40
CA MET A 14 24.24 -21.51 34.05
C MET A 14 23.97 -20.20 33.32
N THR A 15 24.97 -19.74 32.58
CA THR A 15 24.81 -18.66 31.62
C THR A 15 23.94 -19.21 30.50
N THR A 16 22.62 -19.07 30.64
CA THR A 16 21.70 -19.21 29.52
C THR A 16 22.03 -18.08 28.56
N GLN A 17 22.82 -18.37 27.52
CA GLN A 17 22.93 -17.46 26.39
C GLN A 17 21.52 -17.28 25.82
N PRO A 18 20.97 -16.06 25.77
CA PRO A 18 19.75 -15.84 25.02
C PRO A 18 20.10 -16.13 23.57
N THR A 19 19.49 -17.17 23.00
CA THR A 19 19.47 -17.41 21.57
C THR A 19 18.79 -16.18 20.95
N HIS A 20 19.58 -15.18 20.57
CA HIS A 20 19.11 -14.11 19.71
C HIS A 20 18.76 -14.76 18.38
N THR A 21 17.50 -15.17 18.23
CA THR A 21 16.90 -15.36 16.92
C THR A 21 16.83 -13.96 16.32
N GLN A 22 17.93 -13.56 15.69
CA GLN A 22 17.97 -12.37 14.85
C GLN A 22 17.05 -12.71 13.68
N THR A 23 15.76 -12.35 13.83
CA THR A 23 14.85 -12.32 12.70
C THR A 23 15.45 -11.29 11.76
N SER A 24 16.17 -11.74 10.74
CA SER A 24 16.52 -10.90 9.61
C SER A 24 15.20 -10.37 9.06
N GLN A 25 14.81 -9.17 9.49
CA GLN A 25 13.71 -8.44 8.90
C GLN A 25 14.14 -8.16 7.47
N ILE A 26 13.64 -8.95 6.52
CA ILE A 26 13.80 -8.63 5.11
C ILE A 26 13.11 -7.27 4.94
N PRO A 27 13.85 -6.19 4.63
CA PRO A 27 13.25 -4.88 4.47
C PRO A 27 12.25 -4.98 3.32
N ASN A 28 11.03 -4.47 3.53
CA ASN A 28 10.01 -4.48 2.49
C ASN A 28 10.49 -3.60 1.32
N PRO A 29 10.71 -4.18 0.11
CA PRO A 29 11.21 -3.42 -1.04
C PRO A 29 10.11 -2.58 -1.72
N VAL A 30 8.84 -2.78 -1.38
CA VAL A 30 7.70 -2.15 -2.07
C VAL A 30 7.78 -0.61 -2.08
N PRO A 31 8.09 0.10 -0.99
CA PRO A 31 8.22 1.56 -1.03
C PRO A 31 9.27 2.03 -2.03
N ALA A 32 10.45 1.38 -2.05
CA ALA A 32 11.51 1.72 -2.98
C ALA A 32 11.11 1.44 -4.44
N LEU A 33 10.44 0.32 -4.70
CA LEU A 33 9.90 -0.02 -6.02
C LEU A 33 8.94 1.06 -6.53
N ILE A 34 7.97 1.47 -5.72
CA ILE A 34 6.99 2.51 -6.07
C ILE A 34 7.70 3.85 -6.32
N ARG A 35 8.62 4.25 -5.44
CA ARG A 35 9.36 5.52 -5.58
C ARG A 35 10.21 5.54 -6.86
N THR A 36 10.91 4.45 -7.15
CA THR A 36 11.72 4.34 -8.38
C THR A 36 10.84 4.40 -9.62
N ALA A 37 9.69 3.72 -9.61
CA ALA A 37 8.73 3.77 -10.71
C ALA A 37 8.15 5.18 -10.89
N PHE A 38 7.79 5.87 -9.81
CA PHE A 38 7.28 7.22 -9.85
C PHE A 38 8.30 8.23 -10.38
N ASN A 39 9.57 8.09 -9.99
CA ASN A 39 10.65 8.91 -10.54
C ASN A 39 10.82 8.67 -12.05
N ALA A 40 10.77 7.41 -12.50
CA ALA A 40 10.86 7.07 -13.91
C ALA A 40 9.62 7.54 -14.71
N ALA A 41 8.43 7.42 -14.13
CA ALA A 41 7.18 7.94 -14.70
C ALA A 41 7.22 9.46 -14.83
N SER A 42 7.75 10.14 -13.82
CA SER A 42 7.87 11.61 -13.80
C SER A 42 8.79 12.16 -14.90
N GLN A 43 9.80 11.38 -15.33
CA GLN A 43 10.67 11.72 -16.46
C GLN A 43 9.98 11.54 -17.82
N ARG A 44 8.96 10.68 -17.90
CA ARG A 44 8.20 10.41 -19.13
C ARG A 44 6.86 11.14 -19.21
N ALA A 45 6.48 11.82 -18.13
CA ALA A 45 5.23 12.55 -18.03
C ALA A 45 5.31 13.91 -18.74
N TYR A 46 4.24 14.29 -19.45
CA TYR A 46 4.15 15.57 -20.17
C TYR A 46 3.92 16.78 -19.25
N GLY A 47 3.61 16.55 -17.97
CA GLY A 47 3.40 17.60 -16.99
C GLY A 47 2.92 17.08 -15.65
N GLN A 48 2.60 18.00 -14.75
CA GLN A 48 2.14 17.71 -13.39
C GLN A 48 0.88 16.83 -13.38
N ALA A 49 -0.10 17.17 -14.20
CA ALA A 49 -1.36 16.43 -14.32
C ALA A 49 -1.15 14.96 -14.72
N ASP A 50 -0.18 14.69 -15.61
CA ASP A 50 0.15 13.34 -16.08
C ASP A 50 0.84 12.52 -14.98
N ARG A 51 1.71 13.14 -14.17
CA ARG A 51 2.31 12.50 -12.98
C ARG A 51 1.25 12.12 -11.95
N ALA A 52 0.34 13.05 -11.67
CA ALA A 52 -0.76 12.81 -10.74
C ALA A 52 -1.72 11.73 -11.27
N ALA A 53 -2.05 11.76 -12.56
CA ALA A 53 -2.85 10.73 -13.21
C ALA A 53 -2.21 9.34 -13.14
N ALA A 54 -0.89 9.23 -13.32
CA ALA A 54 -0.17 7.97 -13.17
C ALA A 54 -0.24 7.39 -11.74
N ALA A 55 -0.11 8.24 -10.71
CA ALA A 55 -0.27 7.82 -9.32
C ALA A 55 -1.72 7.37 -9.01
N ILE A 56 -2.72 8.10 -9.54
CA ILE A 56 -4.13 7.74 -9.43
C ILE A 56 -4.41 6.41 -10.14
N ALA A 57 -3.82 6.18 -11.32
CA ALA A 57 -3.94 4.92 -12.07
C ALA A 57 -3.46 3.72 -11.24
N ALA A 58 -2.31 3.87 -10.57
CA ALA A 58 -1.77 2.83 -9.69
C ALA A 58 -2.66 2.57 -8.47
N LEU A 59 -3.17 3.62 -7.80
CA LEU A 59 -4.12 3.47 -6.69
C LEU A 59 -5.40 2.75 -7.15
N ARG A 60 -5.93 3.11 -8.32
CA ARG A 60 -7.09 2.45 -8.94
C ARG A 60 -6.82 0.98 -9.22
N LYS A 61 -5.68 0.65 -9.84
CA LYS A 61 -5.29 -0.73 -10.13
C LYS A 61 -5.21 -1.57 -8.85
N LEU A 62 -4.54 -1.06 -7.81
CA LEU A 62 -4.44 -1.75 -6.54
C LEU A 62 -5.81 -2.01 -5.93
N ARG A 63 -6.67 -0.99 -5.90
CA ARG A 63 -8.04 -1.09 -5.39
C ARG A 63 -8.86 -2.13 -6.17
N HIS A 64 -8.76 -2.11 -7.49
CA HIS A 64 -9.48 -3.04 -8.36
C HIS A 64 -9.03 -4.48 -8.13
N VAL A 65 -7.72 -4.74 -8.06
CA VAL A 65 -7.21 -6.08 -7.75
C VAL A 65 -7.68 -6.55 -6.37
N LEU A 66 -7.68 -5.68 -5.36
CA LEU A 66 -8.16 -6.06 -4.02
C LEU A 66 -9.66 -6.32 -3.99
N LEU A 67 -10.45 -5.55 -4.76
CA LEU A 67 -11.88 -5.80 -4.88
C LEU A 67 -12.14 -7.16 -5.53
N ASP A 68 -11.46 -7.45 -6.64
CA ASP A 68 -11.62 -8.69 -7.40
C ASP A 68 -11.18 -9.92 -6.58
N GLN A 69 -10.03 -9.84 -5.92
CA GLN A 69 -9.41 -10.99 -5.25
C GLN A 69 -9.88 -11.20 -3.81
N ALA A 70 -10.31 -10.16 -3.11
CA ALA A 70 -10.61 -10.20 -1.67
C ALA A 70 -11.90 -9.47 -1.27
N GLY A 71 -12.63 -8.91 -2.23
CA GLY A 71 -13.93 -8.29 -2.04
C GLY A 71 -13.88 -6.85 -1.48
N THR A 72 -15.07 -6.26 -1.36
CA THR A 72 -15.27 -4.84 -1.03
C THR A 72 -14.60 -4.44 0.28
N ASN A 73 -14.63 -5.31 1.29
CA ASN A 73 -14.03 -5.03 2.59
C ASN A 73 -12.50 -4.88 2.50
N ALA A 74 -11.84 -5.66 1.64
CA ALA A 74 -10.40 -5.54 1.43
C ALA A 74 -10.06 -4.20 0.77
N ALA A 75 -10.78 -3.82 -0.28
CA ALA A 75 -10.60 -2.52 -0.93
C ALA A 75 -10.80 -1.33 0.04
N LEU A 76 -11.84 -1.40 0.89
CA LEU A 76 -12.12 -0.37 1.89
C LEU A 76 -11.02 -0.27 2.96
N THR A 77 -10.56 -1.41 3.48
CA THR A 77 -9.63 -1.44 4.62
C THR A 77 -8.17 -1.22 4.21
N VAL A 78 -7.80 -1.61 2.98
CA VAL A 78 -6.42 -1.53 2.50
C VAL A 78 -6.18 -0.28 1.66
N VAL A 79 -7.18 0.22 0.93
CA VAL A 79 -7.01 1.40 0.05
C VAL A 79 -7.77 2.61 0.57
N ASP A 80 -9.11 2.56 0.64
CA ASP A 80 -9.93 3.75 0.89
C ASP A 80 -9.65 4.37 2.27
N GLY A 81 -9.62 3.53 3.31
CA GLY A 81 -9.33 3.93 4.68
C GLY A 81 -7.92 4.53 4.81
N PRO A 82 -6.85 3.81 4.41
CA PRO A 82 -5.49 4.33 4.46
C PRO A 82 -5.25 5.58 3.60
N ALA A 83 -5.86 5.70 2.42
CA ALA A 83 -5.77 6.91 1.60
C ALA A 83 -6.37 8.12 2.32
N THR A 84 -7.56 7.95 2.91
CA THR A 84 -8.23 9.01 3.68
C THR A 84 -7.45 9.36 4.94
N GLY A 85 -6.94 8.35 5.66
CA GLY A 85 -6.11 8.52 6.84
C GLY A 85 -4.82 9.28 6.55
N PHE A 86 -4.18 8.99 5.42
CA PHE A 86 -2.98 9.69 4.97
C PHE A 86 -3.23 11.18 4.71
N ILE A 87 -4.32 11.51 4.00
CA ILE A 87 -4.71 12.90 3.75
C ILE A 87 -4.99 13.62 5.08
N MET A 88 -5.76 12.99 5.96
CA MET A 88 -6.09 13.56 7.28
C MET A 88 -4.83 13.82 8.10
N GLU A 89 -3.93 12.84 8.20
CA GLU A 89 -2.68 12.97 8.95
C GLU A 89 -1.83 14.13 8.40
N ARG A 90 -1.67 14.21 7.07
CA ARG A 90 -0.88 15.25 6.42
C ARG A 90 -1.50 16.63 6.63
N ASN A 91 -2.82 16.75 6.52
CA ASN A 91 -3.54 18.01 6.76
C ASN A 91 -3.46 18.46 8.22
N MET A 92 -3.60 17.53 9.17
CA MET A 92 -3.45 17.83 10.60
C MET A 92 -2.03 18.27 10.94
N ARG A 93 -1.01 17.66 10.33
CA ARG A 93 0.39 18.08 10.49
C ARG A 93 0.63 19.48 9.93
N ALA A 94 0.08 19.78 8.75
CA ALA A 94 0.18 21.11 8.15
C ALA A 94 -0.55 22.18 8.98
N LEU A 95 -1.75 21.86 9.50
CA LEU A 95 -2.50 22.72 10.40
C LEU A 95 -1.73 22.99 11.70
N ALA A 96 -1.14 21.96 12.31
CA ALA A 96 -0.33 22.11 13.51
C ALA A 96 0.88 23.03 13.30
N ASN A 97 1.48 23.01 12.10
CA ASN A 97 2.66 23.79 11.77
C ASN A 97 2.34 25.24 11.35
N THR A 98 1.22 25.47 10.66
CA THR A 98 0.90 26.76 10.03
C THR A 98 -0.27 27.49 10.68
N GLY A 99 -1.07 26.82 11.51
CA GLY A 99 -2.31 27.33 12.08
C GLY A 99 -3.47 27.43 11.09
N ILE A 100 -3.26 27.06 9.82
CA ILE A 100 -4.25 27.19 8.73
C ILE A 100 -4.47 25.81 8.11
N ALA A 101 -5.74 25.47 7.86
CA ALA A 101 -6.08 24.22 7.17
C ALA A 101 -5.62 24.31 5.69
N PRO A 102 -4.93 23.29 5.16
CA PRO A 102 -4.54 23.28 3.75
C PRO A 102 -5.75 23.37 2.82
N VAL A 103 -5.61 24.17 1.76
CA VAL A 103 -6.59 24.17 0.68
C VAL A 103 -6.39 22.91 -0.16
N PRO A 104 -7.43 22.10 -0.41
CA PRO A 104 -7.31 20.91 -1.24
C PRO A 104 -6.84 21.24 -2.66
N MET A 105 -5.88 20.48 -3.16
CA MET A 105 -5.39 20.60 -4.53
C MET A 105 -6.36 19.92 -5.51
N PRO A 106 -6.65 20.55 -6.66
CA PRO A 106 -7.53 19.97 -7.66
C PRO A 106 -6.89 18.70 -8.23
N LEU A 107 -7.70 17.65 -8.35
CA LEU A 107 -7.29 16.43 -9.05
C LEU A 107 -7.32 16.67 -10.56
N PRO A 108 -6.38 16.08 -11.33
CA PRO A 108 -6.45 16.15 -12.77
C PRO A 108 -7.76 15.53 -13.27
N PRO A 109 -8.33 16.04 -14.36
CA PRO A 109 -9.52 15.43 -14.96
C PRO A 109 -9.24 13.96 -15.30
N ALA A 110 -10.25 13.11 -15.14
CA ALA A 110 -10.19 11.70 -15.47
C ALA A 110 -10.00 11.52 -16.99
N LEU A 111 -8.78 11.69 -17.49
CA LEU A 111 -8.47 11.61 -18.91
C LEU A 111 -7.29 10.67 -19.14
N ALA A 112 -7.60 9.61 -19.90
CA ALA A 112 -6.71 8.59 -20.46
C ALA A 112 -5.55 8.16 -19.55
N LEU A 113 -5.82 7.18 -18.69
CA LEU A 113 -4.83 6.40 -17.90
C LEU A 113 -3.85 5.58 -18.79
N ALA A 114 -3.81 5.85 -20.09
CA ALA A 114 -3.04 5.16 -21.11
C ALA A 114 -1.90 6.08 -21.58
N GLY A 115 -0.82 6.10 -20.80
CA GLY A 115 0.39 6.83 -21.13
C GLY A 115 1.62 6.13 -20.56
N PRO A 116 2.83 6.38 -21.10
CA PRO A 116 4.05 5.73 -20.63
C PRO A 116 4.32 5.91 -19.13
N ALA A 117 3.91 7.05 -18.56
CA ALA A 117 4.02 7.31 -17.13
C ALA A 117 3.11 6.40 -16.30
N ALA A 118 1.85 6.21 -16.74
CA ALA A 118 0.90 5.33 -16.09
C ALA A 118 1.35 3.86 -16.17
N SER A 119 1.83 3.38 -17.33
CA SER A 119 2.29 1.99 -17.49
C SER A 119 3.36 1.60 -16.47
N LEU A 120 4.33 2.46 -16.19
CA LEU A 120 5.38 2.17 -15.19
C LEU A 120 4.82 2.06 -13.77
N MET A 121 3.85 2.91 -13.45
CA MET A 121 3.21 2.90 -12.14
C MET A 121 2.31 1.66 -11.98
N LEU A 122 1.61 1.25 -13.04
CA LEU A 122 0.84 0.02 -13.08
C LEU A 122 1.73 -1.21 -12.91
N ASP A 123 2.85 -1.29 -13.66
CA ASP A 123 3.83 -2.37 -13.55
C ASP A 123 4.42 -2.45 -12.12
N ALA A 124 4.66 -1.31 -11.48
CA ALA A 124 5.17 -1.26 -10.12
C ALA A 124 4.16 -1.80 -9.09
N VAL A 125 2.87 -1.52 -9.28
CA VAL A 125 1.80 -2.09 -8.45
C VAL A 125 1.72 -3.61 -8.65
N GLU A 126 1.75 -4.07 -9.90
CA GLU A 126 1.71 -5.51 -10.20
C GLU A 126 2.91 -6.26 -9.60
N ASN A 127 4.12 -5.71 -9.78
CA ASN A 127 5.33 -6.26 -9.16
C ASN A 127 5.26 -6.21 -7.63
N GLY A 128 4.71 -5.13 -7.05
CA GLY A 128 4.49 -5.03 -5.61
C GLY A 128 3.51 -6.09 -5.08
N LEU A 129 2.47 -6.41 -5.84
CA LEU A 129 1.51 -7.48 -5.51
C LEU A 129 2.13 -8.88 -5.67
N ILE A 130 3.04 -9.07 -6.63
CA ILE A 130 3.83 -10.30 -6.73
C ILE A 130 4.74 -10.44 -5.50
N LEU A 131 5.47 -9.37 -5.14
CA LEU A 131 6.36 -9.34 -3.98
C LEU A 131 5.62 -9.56 -2.66
N HIS A 132 4.37 -9.08 -2.55
CA HIS A 132 3.53 -9.30 -1.38
C HIS A 132 3.39 -10.77 -1.01
N ARG A 133 3.36 -11.68 -2.00
CA ARG A 133 3.26 -13.14 -1.76
C ARG A 133 4.47 -13.72 -1.01
N PHE A 134 5.60 -13.01 -1.02
CA PHE A 134 6.85 -13.42 -0.36
C PHE A 134 7.09 -12.67 0.95
N LEU A 135 6.21 -11.74 1.32
CA LEU A 135 6.34 -10.90 2.51
C LEU A 135 5.37 -11.36 3.61
N PRO A 136 5.75 -11.21 4.89
CA PRO A 136 4.89 -11.64 5.99
C PRO A 136 3.67 -10.73 6.11
N GLY A 137 2.49 -11.37 6.23
CA GLY A 137 1.21 -10.69 6.39
C GLY A 137 0.95 -9.64 5.32
N ASN A 138 0.31 -8.54 5.68
CA ASN A 138 -0.07 -7.47 4.75
C ASN A 138 0.95 -6.33 4.66
N THR A 139 2.20 -6.56 5.06
CA THR A 139 3.25 -5.51 5.14
C THR A 139 3.48 -4.78 3.82
N ALA A 140 3.46 -5.51 2.69
CA ALA A 140 3.51 -4.95 1.34
C ALA A 140 2.39 -3.94 1.08
N LEU A 141 1.14 -4.38 1.27
CA LEU A 141 -0.06 -3.59 1.02
C LEU A 141 -0.14 -2.37 1.93
N MET A 142 0.18 -2.55 3.22
CA MET A 142 0.18 -1.47 4.22
C MET A 142 1.16 -0.35 3.89
N GLN A 143 2.23 -0.63 3.15
CA GLN A 143 3.22 0.37 2.75
C GLN A 143 3.02 0.88 1.32
N MET A 144 2.35 0.11 0.46
CA MET A 144 2.10 0.51 -0.93
C MET A 144 1.18 1.72 -1.03
N VAL A 145 0.08 1.75 -0.27
CA VAL A 145 -0.90 2.86 -0.33
C VAL A 145 -0.30 4.17 0.18
N PRO A 146 0.34 4.23 1.36
CA PRO A 146 1.01 5.45 1.80
C PRO A 146 2.07 5.96 0.82
N GLU A 147 2.82 5.05 0.17
CA GLU A 147 3.84 5.46 -0.80
C GLU A 147 3.22 6.03 -2.09
N LEU A 148 2.17 5.38 -2.61
CA LEU A 148 1.41 5.89 -3.76
C LEU A 148 0.74 7.24 -3.45
N MET A 149 0.20 7.41 -2.24
CA MET A 149 -0.36 8.68 -1.78
C MET A 149 0.71 9.76 -1.61
N GLY A 150 1.91 9.39 -1.13
CA GLY A 150 3.08 10.26 -1.10
C GLY A 150 3.45 10.75 -2.49
N CYS A 151 3.55 9.83 -3.46
CA CYS A 151 3.79 10.16 -4.86
C CYS A 151 2.71 11.08 -5.45
N LEU A 152 1.43 10.84 -5.14
CA LEU A 152 0.33 11.71 -5.58
C LEU A 152 0.45 13.11 -4.99
N CYS A 153 0.72 13.23 -3.68
CA CYS A 153 0.88 14.54 -3.04
C CYS A 153 2.12 15.28 -3.57
N ASP A 154 3.21 14.56 -3.82
CA ASP A 154 4.42 15.12 -4.43
C ASP A 154 4.16 15.57 -5.88
N ALA A 155 3.30 14.85 -6.62
CA ALA A 155 2.86 15.27 -7.95
C ALA A 155 1.97 16.53 -7.89
N LEU A 156 1.06 16.63 -6.92
CA LEU A 156 0.13 17.76 -6.79
C LEU A 156 0.74 18.99 -6.12
N ASP A 157 1.91 18.85 -5.49
CA ASP A 157 2.48 19.84 -4.57
C ASP A 157 1.51 20.21 -3.43
N GLY A 158 0.77 19.20 -2.93
CA GLY A 158 -0.24 19.40 -1.90
C GLY A 158 -1.13 18.19 -1.71
N THR A 159 -2.14 18.32 -0.85
CA THR A 159 -3.09 17.23 -0.56
C THR A 159 -4.34 17.35 -1.42
N PRO A 160 -4.80 16.26 -2.06
CA PRO A 160 -6.05 16.30 -2.80
C PRO A 160 -7.27 16.33 -1.87
N ASP A 161 -8.43 16.67 -2.42
CA ASP A 161 -9.70 16.44 -1.74
C ASP A 161 -9.98 14.93 -1.60
N ALA A 162 -10.24 14.48 -0.37
CA ALA A 162 -10.42 13.06 -0.08
C ALA A 162 -11.69 12.49 -0.72
N GLY A 163 -12.80 13.24 -0.71
CA GLY A 163 -14.06 12.78 -1.31
C GLY A 163 -13.90 12.56 -2.81
N ARG A 164 -13.38 13.58 -3.51
CA ARG A 164 -13.11 13.51 -4.95
C ARG A 164 -12.12 12.43 -5.34
N LEU A 165 -11.07 12.22 -4.54
CA LEU A 165 -10.13 11.13 -4.76
C LEU A 165 -10.86 9.79 -4.68
N LEU A 166 -11.61 9.54 -3.60
CA LEU A 166 -12.35 8.29 -3.43
C LEU A 166 -13.36 8.07 -4.55
N ASP A 167 -14.06 9.11 -4.99
CA ASP A 167 -14.97 9.03 -6.14
C ASP A 167 -14.23 8.57 -7.40
N ILE A 168 -13.07 9.19 -7.72
CA ILE A 168 -12.24 8.78 -8.87
C ILE A 168 -11.70 7.35 -8.72
N LEU A 169 -11.35 6.93 -7.49
CA LEU A 169 -10.90 5.56 -7.22
C LEU A 169 -12.03 4.52 -7.38
N ARG A 170 -13.28 4.97 -7.28
CA ARG A 170 -14.50 4.17 -7.42
C ARG A 170 -15.12 4.26 -8.82
N GLU A 171 -14.82 5.30 -9.58
CA GLU A 171 -15.41 5.56 -10.89
C GLU A 171 -15.00 4.51 -11.93
N GLY A 172 -15.95 4.09 -12.79
CA GLY A 172 -15.77 3.01 -13.75
C GLY A 172 -15.86 1.61 -13.13
N MET A 173 -16.55 1.48 -11.99
CA MET A 173 -16.78 0.21 -11.29
C MET A 173 -18.25 -0.21 -11.22
N ASP A 174 -19.13 0.55 -11.88
CA ASP A 174 -20.50 0.15 -12.12
C ASP A 174 -20.62 -0.38 -13.56
N GLU A 175 -21.20 -1.59 -13.64
CA GLU A 175 -21.76 -2.32 -14.79
C GLU A 175 -20.88 -3.40 -15.49
N ASP A 176 -21.33 -4.65 -15.29
CA ASP A 176 -21.11 -5.86 -16.09
C ASP A 176 -19.70 -6.49 -16.20
N GLU A 177 -19.26 -7.12 -15.12
CA GLU A 177 -18.64 -8.45 -15.30
C GLU A 177 -19.77 -9.49 -15.30
N PRO A 178 -20.00 -10.24 -16.40
CA PRO A 178 -20.83 -11.42 -16.29
C PRO A 178 -20.12 -12.31 -15.29
N ARG A 179 -20.76 -12.54 -14.13
CA ARG A 179 -20.41 -13.67 -13.27
C ARG A 179 -20.36 -14.87 -14.20
N ILE A 180 -19.16 -15.34 -14.52
CA ILE A 180 -19.01 -16.61 -15.20
C ILE A 180 -19.65 -17.59 -14.22
N ALA A 181 -20.89 -17.97 -14.52
CA ALA A 181 -21.51 -19.11 -13.90
C ALA A 181 -20.56 -20.25 -14.22
N VAL A 182 -19.76 -20.64 -13.23
CA VAL A 182 -19.09 -21.92 -13.27
C VAL A 182 -20.24 -22.93 -13.22
N GLU A 183 -20.75 -23.28 -14.40
CA GLU A 183 -21.53 -24.49 -14.57
C GLU A 183 -20.62 -25.61 -14.10
N GLY A 184 -20.88 -26.07 -12.87
CA GLY A 184 -20.27 -27.27 -12.36
C GLY A 184 -20.52 -28.42 -13.34
N PRO A 185 -19.63 -29.42 -13.40
CA PRO A 185 -19.75 -30.49 -14.36
C PRO A 185 -21.12 -31.16 -14.22
N VAL A 186 -21.94 -31.04 -15.27
CA VAL A 186 -23.18 -31.80 -15.42
C VAL A 186 -22.80 -33.27 -15.33
N SER A 187 -23.13 -33.90 -14.21
CA SER A 187 -23.08 -35.35 -14.06
C SER A 187 -24.03 -35.95 -15.09
N GLN A 188 -23.51 -36.31 -16.26
CA GLN A 188 -24.17 -37.24 -17.15
C GLN A 188 -24.21 -38.59 -16.44
N ARG A 189 -25.33 -38.89 -15.80
CA ARG A 189 -25.66 -40.25 -15.38
C ARG A 189 -25.86 -41.07 -16.65
N LEU A 190 -24.94 -42.01 -16.85
CA LEU A 190 -25.09 -43.14 -17.75
C LEU A 190 -26.40 -43.87 -17.41
N HIS A 191 -27.25 -44.06 -18.42
CA HIS A 191 -28.31 -45.06 -18.44
C HIS A 191 -27.81 -46.27 -19.24
#